data_AF-A0A378W0V4-F1
#
_entry.id   AF-A0A378W0V4-F1
#
_cell.length_a   1.000
_cell.length_b   1.000
_cell.length_c   1.000
_cell.angle_alpha   90.00
_cell.angle_beta   90.00
_cell.angle_gamma   90.00
#
_symmetry.space_group_name_H-M   'P 1'
#
loop_
_entity.id
_entity.type
_entity.pdbx_description
1 polymer ?
#
loop_
_entity_poly.entity_id
_entity_poly.type
_entity_poly.pdbx_seq_one_letter_code
_entity_poly.pdbx_strand_id
1 'polypeptide(L)' 'MVLLVYVPGAHWVWGGGFMSKGGVLDYAGGTVVHINAGIAGLVAALVWAGA' A
#
# COMPACT_ATOMS: atom_id res chain seq x y z
N MET A 1 2.73 -0.22 10.08
CA MET A 1 2.05 -0.12 8.76
C MET A 1 1.35 1.22 8.54
N VAL A 2 0.48 1.68 9.46
CA VAL A 2 -0.42 2.82 9.23
C VAL A 2 0.31 4.14 8.89
N LEU A 3 1.13 4.68 9.80
CA LEU A 3 1.72 6.02 9.61
C LEU A 3 2.76 6.08 8.49
N LEU A 4 3.58 5.05 8.34
CA LEU A 4 4.76 5.10 7.45
C LEU A 4 4.53 4.46 6.09
N VAL A 5 3.51 3.61 5.92
CA VAL A 5 3.27 2.89 4.67
C VAL A 5 1.88 3.20 4.13
N TYR A 6 0.85 3.00 4.93
CA TYR A 6 -0.53 3.23 4.50
C TYR A 6 -0.83 4.71 4.25
N VAL A 7 -0.47 5.62 5.17
CA VAL A 7 -0.77 7.06 5.02
C VAL A 7 -0.10 7.66 3.77
N PRO A 8 1.20 7.45 3.51
CA PRO A 8 1.81 7.90 2.25
C PRO A 8 1.17 7.25 1.01
N GLY A 9 0.90 5.93 1.05
CA GLY A 9 0.26 5.22 -0.06
C GLY A 9 -1.15 5.74 -0.37
N ALA A 10 -1.96 5.95 0.67
CA ALA A 10 -3.29 6.55 0.56
C ALA A 10 -3.21 7.97 -0.01
N HIS A 11 -2.23 8.78 0.41
CA HIS A 11 -2.04 10.10 -0.16
C HIS A 11 -1.63 10.05 -1.65
N TRP A 12 -0.79 9.10 -2.05
CA TRP A 12 -0.37 8.94 -3.44
C TRP A 12 -1.53 8.60 -4.38
N VAL A 13 -2.46 7.75 -3.94
CA VAL A 13 -3.55 7.20 -4.75
C VAL A 13 -4.85 7.99 -4.61
N TRP A 14 -5.25 8.36 -3.39
CA TRP A 14 -6.52 9.04 -3.10
C TRP A 14 -6.39 10.49 -2.66
N GLY A 15 -5.23 10.90 -2.15
CA GLY A 15 -4.97 12.25 -1.66
C GLY A 15 -4.53 13.26 -2.73
N GLY A 16 -4.70 12.96 -4.03
CA GLY A 16 -4.21 13.83 -5.10
C GLY A 16 -2.68 13.82 -5.30
N GLY A 17 -2.01 12.77 -4.81
CA GLY A 17 -0.59 12.54 -5.03
C GLY A 17 -0.26 12.07 -6.45
N PHE A 18 0.97 11.58 -6.64
CA PHE A 18 1.49 11.34 -7.98
C PHE A 18 0.79 10.18 -8.73
N MET A 19 0.34 9.12 -8.04
CA MET A 19 -0.36 8.01 -8.71
C MET A 19 -1.76 8.42 -9.13
N SER A 20 -2.45 9.20 -8.29
CA SER A 20 -3.71 9.85 -8.64
C SER A 20 -3.58 10.69 -9.92
N LYS A 21 -2.53 11.53 -10.00
CA LYS A 21 -2.21 12.34 -11.19
C LYS A 21 -1.75 11.52 -12.39
N GLY A 22 -1.19 10.34 -12.16
CA GLY A 22 -0.79 9.38 -13.18
C GLY A 22 -1.94 8.56 -13.76
N GLY A 23 -3.19 8.79 -13.32
CA GLY A 23 -4.37 8.11 -13.84
C GLY A 23 -4.60 6.72 -13.25
N VAL A 24 -4.05 6.43 -12.07
CA VAL A 24 -4.29 5.14 -11.41
C VAL A 24 -5.78 4.99 -11.07
N LEU A 25 -6.35 3.84 -11.39
CA LEU A 25 -7.74 3.50 -11.07
C LEU A 25 -7.78 2.55 -9.89
N ASP A 26 -7.99 3.10 -8.71
CA ASP A 26 -8.16 2.32 -7.49
C ASP A 26 -9.30 2.90 -6.66
N TYR A 27 -10.51 2.34 -6.83
CA TYR A 27 -11.72 2.86 -6.19
C TYR A 27 -11.80 2.51 -4.70
N ALA A 28 -11.55 1.24 -4.35
CA ALA A 28 -11.78 0.69 -3.01
C ALA A 28 -10.51 0.19 -2.31
N GLY A 29 -9.34 0.41 -2.89
CA GLY A 29 -8.06 0.21 -2.22
C GLY A 29 -7.43 -1.13 -2.55
N GLY A 30 -7.55 -1.56 -3.80
CA GLY A 30 -6.82 -2.73 -4.31
C GLY A 30 -5.32 -2.57 -4.07
N THR A 31 -4.77 -1.39 -4.34
CA THR A 31 -3.35 -1.09 -4.10
C THR A 31 -3.09 -0.65 -2.65
N VAL A 32 -3.84 0.34 -2.14
CA VAL A 32 -3.59 0.99 -0.85
C VAL A 32 -3.84 0.05 0.34
N VAL A 33 -4.83 -0.84 0.23
CA VAL A 33 -5.27 -1.73 1.31
C VAL A 33 -4.79 -3.16 1.06
N HIS A 34 -5.27 -3.80 0.00
CA HIS A 34 -5.12 -5.26 -0.19
C HIS A 34 -3.70 -5.66 -0.55
N ILE A 35 -3.14 -5.09 -1.63
CA ILE A 35 -1.76 -5.38 -2.04
C ILE A 35 -0.77 -4.94 -0.96
N ASN A 36 -0.97 -3.74 -0.41
CA ASN A 36 -0.12 -3.22 0.66
C ASN A 36 -0.07 -4.15 1.89
N ALA A 37 -1.23 -4.59 2.40
CA ALA A 37 -1.30 -5.53 3.52
C ALA A 37 -0.73 -6.90 3.16
N GLY A 38 -1.00 -7.40 1.95
CA GLY A 38 -0.50 -8.67 1.46
C GLY A 38 1.04 -8.70 1.40
N ILE A 39 1.66 -7.65 0.85
CA ILE A 39 3.13 -7.55 0.78
C ILE A 39 3.74 -7.43 2.18
N ALA A 40 3.14 -6.64 3.09
CA ALA A 40 3.67 -6.60 4.45
C ALA A 40 3.52 -7.92 5.20
N GLY A 41 2.43 -8.65 4.98
CA GLY A 41 2.26 -10.00 5.51
C GLY A 41 3.31 -10.97 4.95
N LEU A 42 3.56 -10.92 3.64
CA LEU A 42 4.59 -11.72 3.00
C LEU A 42 5.99 -11.38 3.52
N VAL A 43 6.35 -10.10 3.60
CA VAL A 43 7.66 -9.66 4.12
C VAL A 43 7.81 -10.03 5.59
N ALA A 44 6.76 -9.87 6.40
CA ALA A 44 6.78 -10.32 7.78
C ALA A 44 7.00 -11.84 7.87
N ALA A 45 6.34 -12.63 7.01
CA ALA A 45 6.57 -14.07 6.96
C ALA A 45 8.01 -14.42 6.59
N LEU A 46 8.59 -13.78 5.57
CA LEU A 46 9.97 -14.04 5.16
C LEU A 46 10.99 -13.65 6.25
N VAL A 47 10.87 -12.43 6.77
CA VAL A 47 11.83 -11.87 7.74
C VAL A 47 11.69 -12.52 9.11
N TRP A 48 10.46 -12.84 9.55
CA TRP A 48 10.20 -13.36 10.89
C TRP A 48 10.19 -14.89 10.97
N ALA A 49 9.76 -15.59 9.92
CA ALA A 49 9.74 -17.06 9.94
C ALA A 49 11.10 -17.69 9.60
N GLY A 50 12.15 -16.88 9.35
CA GLY A 50 13.50 -17.38 9.07
C GLY A 50 13.62 -18.09 7.72
N ALA A 51 12.89 -17.62 6.70
CA ALA A 51 13.04 -18.08 5.32
C ALA A 51 14.20 -17.36 4.62
#